data_AF-A0A9W3DU41-F1
#
_entry.id   AF-A0A9W3DU41-F1
#
_cell.length_a   1.000
_cell.length_b   1.000
_cell.length_c   1.000
_cell.angle_alpha   90.00
_cell.angle_beta   90.00
_cell.angle_gamma   90.00
#
_symmetry.space_group_name_H-M   'P 1'
#
loop_
_entity.id
_entity.type
_entity.pdbx_description
1 polymer ?
#
loop_
_entity_poly.entity_id
_entity_poly.type
_entity_poly.pdbx_seq_one_letter_code
_entity_poly.pdbx_strand_id
1 'polypeptide(L)'
;MLRVILMIGPEAEPVLARLQPVDQSAVTGIFSSAFRFATSSPPLPLCDIKASAQEQIEYMITEDDDAPLLIADEVIKLEVKECVKSLFARFFQCLEAMDSEDVTCRNGSLRMVVSDLSWAFQILTKMEMVRDFVVTWVETSEKLVKVVEAMETAAETVEIRVKVTEVLPTVKRLQMVKLWLPFVRETKPLVDSAVTDQE
;
A
#
# COMPACT_ATOMS: atom_id res chain seq x y z
N MET A 1 -21.18 23.39 27.68
CA MET A 1 -22.20 24.45 27.61
C MET A 1 -22.80 24.44 26.19
N LEU A 2 -23.89 23.72 25.94
CA LEU A 2 -24.69 23.79 24.70
C LEU A 2 -26.16 23.47 25.06
N ARG A 3 -26.91 24.45 25.58
CA ARG A 3 -28.34 24.31 25.93
C ARG A 3 -29.28 25.01 24.94
N VAL A 4 -28.78 25.46 23.78
CA VAL A 4 -29.51 26.37 22.88
C VAL A 4 -30.19 25.65 21.69
N ILE A 5 -29.94 24.36 21.45
CA ILE A 5 -30.37 23.69 20.20
C ILE A 5 -31.87 23.29 20.18
N LEU A 6 -32.61 23.44 21.28
CA LEU A 6 -33.98 22.93 21.43
C LEU A 6 -35.08 23.65 20.59
N MET A 7 -34.75 24.55 19.66
CA MET A 7 -35.76 25.33 18.91
C MET A 7 -35.61 25.29 17.38
N ILE A 8 -34.75 24.44 16.81
CA ILE A 8 -34.68 24.31 15.35
C ILE A 8 -35.56 23.13 14.93
N GLY A 9 -36.62 23.40 14.17
CA GLY A 9 -37.61 22.41 13.77
C GLY A 9 -37.03 21.23 12.96
N PRO A 10 -37.87 20.24 12.57
CA PRO A 10 -37.41 18.99 11.91
C PRO A 10 -36.61 19.22 10.62
N GLU A 11 -36.74 20.38 9.98
CA GLU A 11 -35.94 20.72 8.79
C GLU A 11 -34.44 20.93 9.08
N ALA A 12 -34.06 21.18 10.34
CA ALA A 12 -32.66 21.30 10.74
C ALA A 12 -32.05 20.00 11.25
N GLU A 13 -32.85 18.96 11.44
CA GLU A 13 -32.42 17.64 11.89
C GLU A 13 -31.31 17.03 11.00
N PRO A 14 -31.32 17.18 9.65
CA PRO A 14 -30.22 16.72 8.80
C PRO A 14 -28.90 17.48 9.05
N VAL A 15 -28.97 18.74 9.44
CA VAL A 15 -27.79 19.56 9.76
C VAL A 15 -27.28 19.23 11.16
N LEU A 16 -28.18 19.03 12.12
CA LEU A 16 -27.83 18.61 13.48
C LEU A 16 -27.24 17.19 13.52
N ALA A 17 -27.71 16.28 12.66
CA ALA A 17 -27.14 14.95 12.51
C ALA A 17 -25.67 15.00 12.05
N ARG A 18 -25.29 15.99 11.24
CA ARG A 18 -23.90 16.21 10.80
C ARG A 18 -22.99 16.77 11.90
N LEU A 19 -23.57 17.32 12.96
CA LEU A 19 -22.84 17.83 14.12
C LEU A 19 -22.72 16.79 15.25
N GLN A 20 -23.34 15.61 15.10
CA GLN A 20 -23.16 14.53 16.05
C GLN A 20 -21.73 13.97 15.96
N PRO A 21 -21.18 13.46 17.08
CA PRO A 21 -19.91 12.74 17.06
C PRO A 21 -19.95 11.60 16.06
N VAL A 22 -18.85 11.42 15.33
CA VAL A 22 -18.71 10.34 14.35
C VAL A 22 -18.82 8.98 15.04
N ASP A 23 -19.63 8.08 14.48
CA ASP A 23 -19.75 6.70 14.97
C ASP A 23 -18.45 5.92 14.70
N GLN A 24 -17.73 5.60 15.77
CA GLN A 24 -16.47 4.87 15.74
C GLN A 24 -16.61 3.44 15.18
N SER A 25 -17.77 2.80 15.37
CA SER A 25 -18.03 1.48 14.80
C SER A 25 -18.14 1.55 13.28
N ALA A 26 -18.81 2.58 12.76
CA ALA A 26 -18.92 2.82 11.34
C ALA A 26 -17.55 3.13 10.72
N VAL A 27 -16.74 3.98 11.36
CA VAL A 27 -15.36 4.30 10.93
C VAL A 27 -14.51 3.03 10.83
N THR A 28 -14.54 2.18 11.85
CA THR A 28 -13.81 0.91 11.91
C THR A 28 -14.24 -0.03 10.78
N GLY A 29 -15.55 -0.13 10.53
CA GLY A 29 -16.12 -0.96 9.45
C GLY A 29 -15.75 -0.45 8.05
N ILE A 30 -15.77 0.86 7.85
CA ILE A 30 -15.35 1.51 6.61
C ILE A 30 -13.86 1.25 6.36
N PHE A 31 -13.01 1.50 7.36
CA PHE A 31 -11.57 1.27 7.27
C PHE A 31 -11.26 -0.16 6.89
N SER A 32 -11.84 -1.14 7.60
CA SER A 32 -11.58 -2.57 7.36
C SER A 32 -12.00 -2.99 5.95
N SER A 33 -13.17 -2.52 5.50
CA SER A 33 -13.68 -2.83 4.16
C SER A 33 -12.83 -2.18 3.07
N ALA A 34 -12.47 -0.91 3.25
CA ALA A 34 -11.61 -0.17 2.34
C ALA A 34 -10.22 -0.82 2.26
N PHE A 35 -9.61 -1.18 3.39
CA PHE A 35 -8.30 -1.80 3.43
C PHE A 35 -8.29 -3.17 2.74
N ARG A 36 -9.31 -3.99 2.99
CA ARG A 36 -9.48 -5.27 2.30
C ARG A 36 -9.64 -5.08 0.79
N PHE A 37 -10.40 -4.08 0.36
CA PHE A 37 -10.57 -3.77 -1.06
C PHE A 37 -9.28 -3.23 -1.70
N ALA A 38 -8.63 -2.25 -1.06
CA ALA A 38 -7.39 -1.61 -1.47
C ALA A 38 -6.22 -2.61 -1.56
N THR A 39 -6.23 -3.67 -0.74
CA THR A 39 -5.23 -4.73 -0.82
C THR A 39 -5.65 -5.86 -1.75
N SER A 40 -6.90 -5.94 -2.20
CA SER A 40 -7.36 -6.99 -3.12
C SER A 40 -6.90 -6.78 -4.58
N SER A 41 -7.19 -7.74 -5.45
CA SER A 41 -7.02 -7.63 -6.91
C SER A 41 -8.40 -7.56 -7.58
N PRO A 42 -9.10 -6.41 -7.50
CA PRO A 42 -10.44 -6.29 -8.05
C PRO A 42 -10.41 -6.43 -9.58
N PRO A 43 -11.44 -7.01 -10.21
CA PRO A 43 -11.53 -7.08 -11.66
C PRO A 43 -11.67 -5.68 -12.28
N LEU A 44 -11.11 -5.47 -13.47
CA LEU A 44 -11.45 -4.30 -14.30
C LEU A 44 -12.98 -4.28 -14.50
N PRO A 45 -13.69 -3.15 -14.26
CA PRO A 45 -13.25 -1.74 -14.21
C PRO A 45 -13.06 -1.15 -12.80
N LEU A 46 -13.07 -1.96 -11.74
CA LEU A 46 -13.08 -1.45 -10.35
C LEU A 46 -11.70 -0.97 -9.86
N CYS A 47 -10.68 -0.98 -10.72
CA CYS A 47 -9.33 -0.50 -10.39
C CYS A 47 -9.32 0.97 -9.96
N ASP A 48 -10.16 1.82 -10.56
CA ASP A 48 -10.23 3.25 -10.21
C ASP A 48 -10.75 3.45 -8.78
N ILE A 49 -11.64 2.58 -8.32
CA ILE A 49 -12.17 2.59 -6.95
C ILE A 49 -11.08 2.20 -5.95
N LYS A 50 -10.08 1.41 -6.37
CA LYS A 50 -8.99 0.97 -5.51
C LYS A 50 -8.13 2.14 -5.08
N ALA A 51 -7.80 3.04 -6.02
CA ALA A 51 -7.07 4.27 -5.73
C ALA A 51 -7.85 5.14 -4.74
N SER A 52 -9.15 5.35 -4.96
CA SER A 52 -9.99 6.10 -4.00
C SER A 52 -10.05 5.43 -2.62
N ALA A 53 -10.07 4.10 -2.55
CA ALA A 53 -10.02 3.39 -1.27
C ALA A 53 -8.66 3.59 -0.56
N GLN A 54 -7.55 3.58 -1.31
CA GLN A 54 -6.22 3.86 -0.78
C GLN A 54 -6.11 5.27 -0.22
N GLU A 55 -6.56 6.27 -0.97
CA GLU A 55 -6.62 7.68 -0.54
C GLU A 55 -7.49 7.86 0.70
N GLN A 56 -8.65 7.20 0.76
CA GLN A 56 -9.54 7.26 1.90
C GLN A 56 -8.87 6.71 3.17
N ILE A 57 -8.13 5.60 3.06
CA ILE A 57 -7.40 5.01 4.18
C ILE A 57 -6.32 5.95 4.68
N GLU A 58 -5.57 6.58 3.77
CA GLU A 58 -4.56 7.56 4.12
C GLU A 58 -5.16 8.75 4.88
N TYR A 59 -6.30 9.26 4.41
CA TYR A 59 -7.02 10.33 5.10
C TYR A 59 -7.47 9.91 6.51
N MET A 60 -7.93 8.67 6.70
CA MET A 60 -8.45 8.20 7.99
C MET A 60 -7.38 8.06 9.08
N ILE A 61 -6.12 7.86 8.70
CA ILE A 61 -5.00 7.57 9.63
C ILE A 61 -3.98 8.72 9.73
N THR A 62 -4.05 9.72 8.86
CA THR A 62 -3.10 10.83 8.88
C THR A 62 -3.50 11.84 9.95
N GLU A 63 -2.56 12.20 10.81
CA GLU A 63 -2.69 13.28 11.78
C GLU A 63 -2.17 14.56 11.13
N ASP A 64 -3.06 15.37 10.54
CA ASP A 64 -2.72 16.71 10.05
C ASP A 64 -2.81 17.72 11.21
N ASP A 65 -3.91 18.48 11.31
CA ASP A 65 -4.16 19.44 12.41
C ASP A 65 -5.13 18.90 13.50
N ASP A 66 -5.87 17.83 13.18
CA ASP A 66 -6.85 17.17 14.05
C ASP A 66 -6.39 15.75 14.42
N ALA A 67 -7.00 15.16 15.46
CA ALA A 67 -6.80 13.74 15.78
C ALA A 67 -7.27 12.85 14.62
N PRO A 68 -6.59 11.72 14.34
CA PRO A 68 -6.94 10.86 13.23
C PRO A 68 -8.34 10.27 13.45
N LEU A 69 -9.08 10.09 12.35
CA LEU A 69 -10.45 9.58 12.41
C LEU A 69 -10.51 8.16 12.95
N LEU A 70 -9.50 7.36 12.64
CA LEU A 70 -9.38 5.98 13.08
C LEU A 70 -8.53 5.88 14.36
N ILE A 71 -9.08 5.26 15.38
CA ILE A 71 -8.32 4.76 16.53
C ILE A 71 -7.95 3.30 16.23
N ALA A 72 -6.70 3.03 15.89
CA ALA A 72 -6.23 1.70 15.54
C ALA A 72 -6.14 0.77 16.77
N ASP A 73 -7.23 0.08 17.06
CA ASP A 73 -7.27 -0.97 18.08
C ASP A 73 -6.64 -2.29 17.60
N GLU A 74 -6.54 -3.27 18.50
CA GLU A 74 -5.93 -4.56 18.16
C GLU A 74 -6.75 -5.36 17.13
N VAL A 75 -8.05 -5.15 17.01
CA VAL A 75 -8.90 -5.82 16.02
C VAL A 75 -8.56 -5.32 14.62
N ILE A 76 -8.46 -4.00 14.45
CA ILE A 76 -8.04 -3.37 13.20
C ILE A 76 -6.63 -3.81 12.81
N LYS A 77 -5.69 -3.83 13.77
CA LYS A 77 -4.31 -4.27 13.50
C LYS A 77 -4.26 -5.73 13.03
N LEU A 78 -5.10 -6.61 13.58
CA LEU A 78 -5.19 -8.00 13.16
C LEU A 78 -5.72 -8.11 11.72
N GLU A 79 -6.80 -7.40 11.38
CA GLU A 79 -7.35 -7.38 10.03
C GLU A 79 -6.31 -6.88 9.00
N VAL A 80 -5.60 -5.80 9.32
CA VAL A 80 -4.52 -5.26 8.48
C VAL A 80 -3.43 -6.31 8.27
N LYS A 81 -3.01 -7.01 9.33
CA LYS A 81 -2.02 -8.08 9.23
C LYS A 81 -2.48 -9.22 8.33
N GLU A 82 -3.76 -9.63 8.38
CA GLU A 82 -4.29 -10.68 7.51
C GLU A 82 -4.31 -10.24 6.04
N CYS A 83 -4.73 -9.00 5.76
CA CYS A 83 -4.70 -8.43 4.41
C CYS A 83 -3.27 -8.36 3.85
N VAL A 84 -2.30 -7.95 4.66
CA VAL A 84 -0.88 -7.89 4.28
C VAL A 84 -0.31 -9.29 4.06
N LYS A 85 -0.66 -10.29 4.88
CA LYS A 85 -0.28 -11.69 4.64
C LYS A 85 -0.82 -12.19 3.29
N SER A 86 -2.06 -11.84 2.95
CA SER A 86 -2.66 -12.17 1.65
C SER A 86 -1.95 -11.48 0.47
N LEU A 87 -1.46 -10.24 0.65
CA LEU A 87 -0.59 -9.59 -0.33
C LEU A 87 0.72 -10.36 -0.53
N PHE A 88 1.41 -10.73 0.54
CA PHE A 88 2.63 -11.53 0.44
C PHE A 88 2.40 -12.90 -0.21
N ALA A 89 1.30 -13.58 0.12
CA ALA A 89 0.95 -14.84 -0.51
C ALA A 89 0.80 -14.71 -2.05
N ARG A 90 0.09 -13.68 -2.53
CA ARG A 90 -0.02 -13.40 -3.97
C ARG A 90 1.33 -13.02 -4.59
N PHE A 91 2.14 -12.26 -3.87
CA PHE A 91 3.48 -11.90 -4.32
C PHE A 91 4.36 -13.15 -4.52
N PHE A 92 4.34 -14.10 -3.59
CA PHE A 92 5.07 -15.37 -3.76
C PHE A 92 4.55 -16.20 -4.92
N GLN A 93 3.24 -16.26 -5.11
CA GLN A 93 2.63 -16.93 -6.27
C GLN A 93 3.11 -16.30 -7.59
N CYS A 94 3.20 -14.95 -7.65
CA CYS A 94 3.76 -14.27 -8.81
C CYS A 94 5.22 -14.64 -9.02
N LEU A 95 6.04 -14.65 -7.97
CA LEU A 95 7.46 -15.01 -8.03
C LEU A 95 7.69 -16.47 -8.44
N GLU A 96 6.85 -17.40 -8.01
CA GLU A 96 6.92 -18.82 -8.41
C GLU A 96 6.45 -19.03 -9.86
N ALA A 97 5.45 -18.27 -10.30
CA ALA A 97 5.02 -18.30 -11.69
C ALA A 97 6.12 -17.81 -12.65
N MET A 98 7.05 -16.95 -12.17
CA MET A 98 8.51 -16.92 -12.44
C MET A 98 9.04 -17.80 -13.59
N ASP A 99 8.94 -19.10 -13.38
CA ASP A 99 9.65 -20.10 -14.19
C ASP A 99 8.85 -20.62 -15.40
N SER A 100 7.67 -20.03 -15.67
CA SER A 100 6.74 -20.41 -16.76
C SER A 100 6.93 -19.58 -18.06
N GLU A 101 6.32 -19.97 -19.18
CA GLU A 101 6.56 -19.38 -20.52
C GLU A 101 5.80 -18.06 -20.81
N ASP A 102 4.74 -17.71 -20.08
CA ASP A 102 3.94 -16.49 -20.34
C ASP A 102 4.43 -15.26 -19.55
N VAL A 103 5.40 -14.53 -20.11
CA VAL A 103 6.13 -13.46 -19.41
C VAL A 103 5.33 -12.15 -19.28
N THR A 104 4.55 -11.76 -20.28
CA THR A 104 3.92 -10.42 -20.34
C THR A 104 2.75 -10.26 -19.37
N CYS A 105 1.85 -11.26 -19.29
CA CYS A 105 0.72 -11.22 -18.34
C CYS A 105 1.22 -11.23 -16.89
N ARG A 106 2.31 -11.96 -16.63
CA ARG A 106 2.91 -12.10 -15.31
C ARG A 106 3.62 -10.85 -14.82
N ASN A 107 4.32 -10.13 -15.70
CA ASN A 107 4.96 -8.86 -15.35
C ASN A 107 3.93 -7.83 -14.88
N GLY A 108 2.75 -7.79 -15.53
CA GLY A 108 1.63 -6.94 -15.10
C GLY A 108 1.09 -7.30 -13.72
N SER A 109 0.91 -8.59 -13.43
CA SER A 109 0.45 -9.06 -12.12
C SER A 109 1.47 -8.76 -11.00
N LEU A 110 2.75 -9.06 -11.24
CA LEU A 110 3.84 -8.75 -10.31
C LEU A 110 3.92 -7.25 -10.04
N ARG A 111 3.82 -6.41 -11.08
CA ARG A 111 3.82 -4.95 -10.95
C ARG A 111 2.68 -4.46 -10.05
N MET A 112 1.47 -4.95 -10.27
CA MET A 112 0.31 -4.57 -9.44
C MET A 112 0.54 -4.97 -7.97
N VAL A 113 0.97 -6.20 -7.72
CA VAL A 113 1.18 -6.68 -6.34
C VAL A 113 2.34 -5.94 -5.64
N VAL A 114 3.43 -5.65 -6.35
CA VAL A 114 4.54 -4.85 -5.82
C VAL A 114 4.08 -3.42 -5.50
N SER A 115 3.21 -2.83 -6.33
CA SER A 115 2.62 -1.52 -6.07
C SER A 115 1.77 -1.53 -4.80
N ASP A 116 0.95 -2.56 -4.63
CA ASP A 116 0.12 -2.74 -3.44
C ASP A 116 0.97 -2.95 -2.18
N LEU A 117 2.08 -3.67 -2.28
CA LEU A 117 3.04 -3.86 -1.19
C LEU A 117 3.77 -2.56 -0.83
N SER A 118 4.15 -1.74 -1.81
CA SER A 118 4.74 -0.41 -1.57
C SER A 118 3.76 0.49 -0.81
N TRP A 119 2.53 0.57 -1.30
CA TRP A 119 1.47 1.32 -0.61
C TRP A 119 1.20 0.78 0.80
N ALA A 120 1.04 -0.54 0.95
CA ALA A 120 0.80 -1.15 2.26
C ALA A 120 1.96 -0.86 3.24
N PHE A 121 3.22 -0.85 2.79
CA PHE A 121 4.36 -0.47 3.62
C PHE A 121 4.24 0.97 4.15
N GLN A 122 3.79 1.91 3.32
CA GLN A 122 3.57 3.30 3.75
C GLN A 122 2.48 3.38 4.82
N ILE A 123 1.35 2.68 4.63
CA ILE A 123 0.27 2.63 5.62
C ILE A 123 0.73 1.98 6.93
N LEU A 124 1.43 0.84 6.86
CA LEU A 124 1.99 0.18 8.03
C LEU A 124 2.98 1.07 8.79
N THR A 125 3.70 1.95 8.09
CA THR A 125 4.60 2.94 8.71
C THR A 125 3.80 3.94 9.54
N LYS A 126 2.73 4.51 8.97
CA LYS A 126 1.83 5.43 9.67
C LYS A 126 1.14 4.75 10.86
N MET A 127 0.84 3.46 10.78
CA MET A 127 0.22 2.69 11.86
C MET A 127 1.23 2.03 12.84
N GLU A 128 2.53 2.30 12.70
CA GLU A 128 3.61 1.72 13.53
C GLU A 128 3.67 0.17 13.53
N MET A 129 3.26 -0.46 12.43
CA MET A 129 3.15 -1.93 12.28
C MET A 129 4.18 -2.57 11.32
N VAL A 130 5.25 -1.86 10.98
CA VAL A 130 6.19 -2.27 9.90
C VAL A 130 7.06 -3.50 10.19
N ARG A 131 7.19 -3.91 11.47
CA ARG A 131 8.21 -4.90 11.88
C ARG A 131 8.11 -6.23 11.11
N ASP A 132 6.93 -6.85 11.15
CA ASP A 132 6.71 -8.19 10.56
C ASP A 132 6.81 -8.13 9.03
N PHE A 133 6.35 -7.02 8.44
CA PHE A 133 6.47 -6.73 7.02
C PHE A 133 7.95 -6.65 6.60
N VAL A 134 8.76 -5.87 7.32
CA VAL A 134 10.19 -5.67 7.03
C VAL A 134 10.96 -6.98 7.11
N VAL A 135 10.67 -7.83 8.10
CA VAL A 135 11.29 -9.16 8.22
C VAL A 135 11.01 -10.01 6.98
N THR A 136 9.73 -10.12 6.61
CA THR A 136 9.27 -10.90 5.45
C THR A 136 9.86 -10.36 4.14
N TRP A 137 9.89 -9.04 3.97
CA TRP A 137 10.47 -8.38 2.79
C TRP A 137 11.98 -8.64 2.67
N VAL A 138 12.72 -8.52 3.77
CA VAL A 138 14.17 -8.76 3.77
C VAL A 138 14.48 -10.21 3.40
N GLU A 139 13.78 -11.19 3.95
CA GLU A 139 13.97 -12.61 3.65
C GLU A 139 13.73 -12.95 2.18
N THR A 140 12.91 -12.17 1.50
CA THR A 140 12.43 -12.49 0.13
C THR A 140 13.06 -11.61 -0.93
N SER A 141 13.68 -10.50 -0.52
CA SER A 141 14.39 -9.55 -1.37
C SER A 141 15.48 -10.17 -2.25
N GLU A 142 16.20 -11.19 -1.79
CA GLU A 142 17.24 -11.83 -2.61
C GLU A 142 16.64 -12.52 -3.83
N LYS A 143 15.54 -13.25 -3.64
CA LYS A 143 14.79 -13.90 -4.74
C LYS A 143 14.22 -12.84 -5.67
N LEU A 144 13.66 -11.76 -5.11
CA LEU A 144 13.08 -10.66 -5.87
C LEU A 144 14.10 -9.95 -6.76
N VAL A 145 15.26 -9.58 -6.21
CA VAL A 145 16.34 -8.91 -6.95
C VAL A 145 16.76 -9.76 -8.15
N LYS A 146 16.96 -11.07 -7.95
CA LYS A 146 17.32 -12.00 -9.05
C LYS A 146 16.24 -12.07 -10.14
N VAL A 147 14.97 -12.15 -9.74
CA VAL A 147 13.84 -12.18 -10.68
C VAL A 147 13.80 -10.89 -11.49
N VAL A 148 13.93 -9.74 -10.84
CA VAL A 148 13.83 -8.42 -11.49
C VAL A 148 15.05 -8.13 -12.38
N GLU A 149 16.24 -8.56 -11.98
CA GLU A 149 17.46 -8.50 -12.81
C GLU A 149 17.34 -9.34 -14.09
N ALA A 150 16.63 -10.47 -14.03
CA ALA A 150 16.39 -11.33 -15.18
C ALA A 150 15.30 -10.80 -16.14
N MET A 151 14.54 -9.76 -15.75
CA MET A 151 13.57 -9.13 -16.64
C MET A 151 14.28 -8.25 -17.66
N GLU A 152 13.88 -8.31 -18.93
CA GLU A 152 14.36 -7.40 -19.97
C GLU A 152 14.09 -5.94 -19.57
N THR A 153 15.04 -5.05 -19.82
CA THR A 153 14.97 -3.62 -19.46
C THR A 153 13.99 -2.84 -20.35
N ALA A 154 12.72 -3.19 -20.29
CA ALA A 154 11.61 -2.41 -20.84
C ALA A 154 11.08 -1.43 -19.79
N ALA A 155 10.40 -0.36 -20.22
CA ALA A 155 9.83 0.66 -19.34
C ALA A 155 8.99 0.08 -18.18
N GLU A 156 8.22 -0.98 -18.44
CA GLU A 156 7.40 -1.67 -17.43
C GLU A 156 8.23 -2.31 -16.30
N THR A 157 9.45 -2.74 -16.60
CA THR A 157 10.36 -3.35 -15.61
C THR A 157 11.10 -2.31 -14.79
N VAL A 158 11.31 -1.11 -15.34
CA VAL A 158 11.90 0.02 -14.62
C VAL A 158 10.97 0.46 -13.49
N GLU A 159 9.66 0.54 -13.73
CA GLU A 159 8.69 0.86 -12.68
C GLU A 159 8.70 -0.18 -11.54
N ILE A 160 8.76 -1.47 -11.88
CA ILE A 160 8.89 -2.55 -10.89
C ILE A 160 10.17 -2.35 -10.09
N ARG A 161 11.32 -2.09 -10.74
CA ARG A 161 12.59 -1.85 -10.07
C ARG A 161 12.51 -0.69 -9.08
N VAL A 162 11.89 0.43 -9.46
CA VAL A 162 11.70 1.60 -8.59
C VAL A 162 10.85 1.24 -7.38
N LYS A 163 9.66 0.67 -7.57
CA LYS A 163 8.75 0.34 -6.46
C LYS A 163 9.37 -0.68 -5.49
N VAL A 164 10.11 -1.66 -6.02
CA VAL A 164 10.86 -2.62 -5.22
C VAL A 164 11.92 -1.92 -4.34
N THR A 165 12.52 -0.81 -4.80
CA THR A 165 13.43 -0.01 -3.98
C THR A 165 12.74 0.89 -2.95
N GLU A 166 11.50 1.33 -3.15
CA GLU A 166 10.78 2.16 -2.17
C GLU A 166 10.51 1.42 -0.84
N VAL A 167 10.41 0.09 -0.93
CA VAL A 167 10.13 -0.79 0.22
C VAL A 167 11.40 -1.14 1.00
N LEU A 168 12.56 -0.58 0.64
CA LEU A 168 13.84 -0.82 1.31
C LEU A 168 13.81 -0.35 2.78
N PRO A 169 13.86 -1.27 3.75
CA PRO A 169 13.85 -0.89 5.15
C PRO A 169 15.19 -0.24 5.53
N THR A 170 15.12 0.89 6.25
CA THR A 170 16.30 1.54 6.85
C THR A 170 17.01 0.66 7.90
N VAL A 171 16.31 -0.35 8.42
CA VAL A 171 16.77 -1.32 9.43
C VAL A 171 17.41 -2.52 8.70
N LYS A 172 18.65 -2.89 9.09
CA LYS A 172 19.56 -3.86 8.43
C LYS A 172 20.34 -3.33 7.21
N ARG A 173 20.50 -2.00 7.09
CA ARG A 173 21.28 -1.30 6.04
C ARG A 173 22.60 -1.97 5.65
N LEU A 174 23.43 -2.47 6.57
CA LEU A 174 24.77 -2.95 6.19
C LEU A 174 24.77 -4.21 5.30
N GLN A 175 23.91 -5.19 5.58
CA GLN A 175 23.79 -6.41 4.77
C GLN A 175 22.97 -6.13 3.50
N MET A 176 21.92 -5.32 3.61
CA MET A 176 21.09 -4.90 2.49
C MET A 176 21.84 -4.04 1.48
N VAL A 177 22.76 -3.17 1.93
CA VAL A 177 23.56 -2.34 1.02
C VAL A 177 24.37 -3.20 0.05
N LYS A 178 24.88 -4.37 0.45
CA LYS A 178 25.61 -5.23 -0.50
C LYS A 178 24.72 -5.83 -1.59
N LEU A 179 23.49 -6.20 -1.25
CA LEU A 179 22.52 -6.77 -2.18
C LEU A 179 21.91 -5.68 -3.09
N TRP A 180 21.57 -4.53 -2.51
CA TRP A 180 20.77 -3.51 -3.18
C TRP A 180 21.58 -2.40 -3.83
N LEU A 181 22.80 -2.12 -3.37
CA LEU A 181 23.63 -1.07 -3.97
C LEU A 181 23.94 -1.32 -5.45
N PRO A 182 24.27 -2.55 -5.90
CA PRO A 182 24.42 -2.84 -7.32
C PRO A 182 23.11 -2.60 -8.09
N PHE A 183 22.00 -3.14 -7.58
CA PHE A 183 20.68 -3.01 -8.18
C PHE A 183 20.22 -1.54 -8.33
N VAL A 184 20.40 -0.72 -7.28
CA VAL A 184 20.07 0.71 -7.28
C VAL A 184 20.95 1.49 -8.24
N ARG A 185 22.25 1.15 -8.34
CA ARG A 185 23.18 1.78 -9.29
C ARG A 185 22.80 1.48 -10.74
N GLU A 186 22.30 0.28 -11.01
CA GLU A 186 21.82 -0.12 -12.34
C GLU A 186 20.47 0.56 -12.67
N THR A 187 19.58 0.65 -11.67
CA THR A 187 18.22 1.18 -11.86
C THR A 187 18.20 2.70 -12.01
N LYS A 188 19.02 3.42 -11.24
CA LYS A 188 19.06 4.89 -11.25
C LYS A 188 19.23 5.52 -12.65
N PRO A 189 20.22 5.13 -13.47
CA PRO A 189 20.38 5.71 -14.80
C PRO A 189 19.21 5.39 -15.75
N LEU A 190 18.53 4.25 -15.58
CA LEU A 190 17.34 3.89 -16.37
C LEU A 190 16.14 4.81 -16.06
N VAL A 191 16.00 5.19 -14.79
CA VAL A 191 14.99 6.15 -14.36
C VAL A 191 15.33 7.55 -14.90
N ASP A 192 16.58 7.98 -14.73
CA ASP A 192 17.04 9.29 -15.18
C ASP A 192 16.87 9.44 -16.71
N SER A 193 17.12 8.39 -17.51
CA SER A 193 16.87 8.41 -18.96
C SER A 193 15.39 8.45 -19.33
N ALA A 194 14.53 7.70 -18.64
CA ALA A 194 13.09 7.66 -18.93
C ALA A 194 12.38 9.00 -18.63
N VAL A 195 12.90 9.78 -17.68
CA VAL A 195 12.39 11.13 -17.36
C VAL A 195 12.81 12.15 -18.44
N THR A 196 13.96 11.94 -19.09
CA THR A 196 14.48 12.87 -20.10
C THR A 196 13.81 12.70 -21.47
N ASP A 197 13.27 11.51 -21.78
CA ASP A 197 12.53 11.23 -23.02
C ASP A 197 11.07 11.75 -23.00
N GLN A 198 10.62 12.36 -21.90
CA GLN A 198 9.28 12.94 -21.74
C GLN A 198 9.24 14.49 -21.78
N GLU A 199 10.37 15.15 -22.06
CA GLU A 199 10.45 16.60 -22.40
C GLU A 199 10.50 16.84 -23.91
#